data_AF-A0A7X7I9B9-F1
#
_entry.id   AF-A0A7X7I9B9-F1
#
_cell.length_a   1.000
_cell.length_b   1.000
_cell.length_c   1.000
_cell.angle_alpha   90.00
_cell.angle_beta   90.00
_cell.angle_gamma   90.00
#
_symmetry.space_group_name_H-M   'P 1'
#
loop_
_entity.id
_entity.type
_entity.pdbx_description
1 polymer ?
#
loop_
_entity_poly.entity_id
_entity_poly.type
_entity_poly.pdbx_seq_one_letter_code
_entity_poly.pdbx_strand_id
1 'polypeptide(L)' 'MKVVYGTDECTKFIRPTGIGLGNFDGLHVGHLALINTLITESVFNSFDSVLYTFSSH' A
#
# COMPACT_ATOMS: atom_id res chain seq x y z
N MET A 1 -1.27 -3.69 10.56
CA MET A 1 -0.41 -3.54 9.37
C MET A 1 0.57 -4.70 9.34
N LYS A 2 0.69 -5.40 8.21
CA LYS A 2 1.68 -6.46 7.97
C LYS A 2 2.72 -5.91 6.98
N VAL A 3 4.00 -6.15 7.23
CA VAL A 3 5.09 -5.78 6.31
C VAL A 3 5.58 -7.03 5.61
N VAL A 4 5.84 -6.92 4.32
CA VAL A 4 6.34 -8.01 3.46
C VAL A 4 7.56 -7.51 2.74
N TYR A 5 8.65 -8.28 2.79
CA TYR A 5 9.87 -8.01 2.03
C TYR A 5 9.87 -8.88 0.76
N GLY A 6 10.36 -8.33 -0.36
CA GLY A 6 10.21 -8.90 -1.71
C GLY A 6 10.76 -10.32 -1.94
N THR A 7 11.40 -10.94 -0.95
CA THR A 7 11.88 -12.33 -0.99
C THR A 7 10.87 -13.34 -0.41
N ASP A 8 9.75 -12.90 0.18
CA ASP A 8 8.71 -13.80 0.68
C ASP A 8 7.71 -14.15 -0.44
N GLU A 9 7.96 -15.26 -1.14
CA GLU A 9 7.10 -15.79 -2.22
C GLU A 9 5.65 -16.15 -1.78
N CYS A 10 5.34 -16.05 -0.49
CA CYS A 10 4.09 -16.55 0.08
C CYS A 10 2.98 -15.51 0.30
N THR A 11 3.12 -14.25 -0.14
CA THR A 11 2.05 -13.27 0.04
C THR A 11 1.03 -13.34 -1.10
N LYS A 12 0.08 -14.27 -0.98
CA LYS A 12 -1.07 -14.34 -1.90
C LYS A 12 -2.14 -13.34 -1.47
N PHE A 13 -2.49 -12.41 -2.35
CA PHE A 13 -3.65 -11.53 -2.18
C PHE A 13 -4.92 -12.34 -2.50
N ILE A 14 -5.73 -12.61 -1.48
CA ILE A 14 -6.95 -13.43 -1.60
C ILE A 14 -8.15 -12.57 -2.04
N ARG A 15 -8.13 -11.28 -1.70
CA ARG A 15 -9.15 -10.30 -2.05
C ARG A 15 -8.61 -9.32 -3.09
N PRO A 16 -9.50 -8.69 -3.89
CA PRO A 16 -9.11 -7.54 -4.69
C PRO A 16 -8.43 -6.50 -3.78
N THR A 17 -7.36 -5.89 -4.28
CA THR A 17 -6.44 -5.10 -3.46
C THR A 17 -6.19 -3.76 -4.13
N GLY A 18 -6.40 -2.66 -3.40
CA GLY A 18 -5.91 -1.34 -3.78
C GLY A 18 -4.42 -1.25 -3.47
N ILE A 19 -3.63 -0.78 -4.43
CA ILE A 19 -2.18 -0.66 -4.27
C ILE A 19 -1.76 0.80 -4.40
N GLY A 20 -1.16 1.34 -3.34
CA GLY A 20 -0.42 2.59 -3.37
C GLY A 20 1.04 2.31 -3.69
N LEU A 21 1.52 2.74 -4.85
CA LEU A 21 2.91 2.57 -5.28
C LEU A 21 3.68 3.89 -5.15
N GLY A 22 4.84 3.85 -4.51
CA GLY A 22 5.69 5.03 -4.38
C GLY A 22 6.80 4.83 -3.35
N ASN A 23 7.75 5.76 -3.33
CA ASN A 23 8.83 5.70 -2.34
C ASN A 23 8.32 6.03 -0.92
N PHE A 24 7.35 6.94 -0.80
CA PHE A 24 6.76 7.37 0.48
C PHE A 24 7.77 7.87 1.53
N ASP A 25 8.96 8.29 1.09
CA ASP A 25 9.96 8.92 1.96
C ASP A 25 9.45 10.25 2.52
N GLY A 26 9.80 10.55 3.77
CA GLY A 26 9.42 11.78 4.48
C GLY A 26 7.93 12.00 4.76
N LEU A 27 7.02 11.10 4.32
CA LEU A 27 5.56 11.11 4.58
C LEU A 27 4.89 12.49 4.67
N HIS A 28 5.16 13.38 3.71
CA HIS A 28 4.57 14.72 3.66
C HIS A 28 3.10 14.72 3.19
N VAL A 29 2.48 15.90 3.14
CA VAL A 29 1.02 16.06 2.84
C VAL A 29 0.57 15.38 1.54
N GLY A 30 1.39 15.41 0.48
CA GLY A 30 1.10 14.70 -0.77
C GLY A 30 1.00 13.17 -0.59
N HIS A 31 1.91 12.57 0.17
CA HIS A 31 1.86 11.14 0.47
C HIS A 31 0.63 10.79 1.31
N LEU A 32 0.30 11.62 2.31
CA LEU A 32 -0.89 11.43 3.13
C LEU A 32 -2.18 11.49 2.29
N ALA A 33 -2.25 12.40 1.32
CA ALA A 33 -3.39 12.47 0.40
C ALA A 33 -3.56 11.16 -0.38
N LEU A 34 -2.48 10.61 -0.94
CA LEU A 34 -2.51 9.35 -1.69
C LEU A 34 -2.89 8.16 -0.79
N ILE A 35 -2.32 8.08 0.41
CA ILE A 35 -2.62 7.01 1.38
C ILE A 35 -4.08 7.07 1.82
N ASN A 36 -4.60 8.26 2.13
CA ASN A 36 -5.99 8.42 2.55
C ASN A 36 -6.97 8.10 1.44
N THR A 37 -6.68 8.49 0.19
CA THR A 37 -7.48 8.08 -0.97
C THR A 37 -7.46 6.56 -1.13
N LEU A 38 -6.29 5.93 -1.05
CA LEU A 38 -6.17 4.47 -1.14
C LEU A 38 -7.03 3.77 -0.08
N ILE A 39 -6.96 4.21 1.18
CA ILE A 39 -7.73 3.62 2.27
C ILE A 39 -9.23 3.81 2.01
N THR A 40 -9.64 5.03 1.64
CA THR A 40 -11.06 5.36 1.42
C THR A 40 -11.66 4.52 0.30
N GLU A 41 -10.98 4.45 -0.85
CA GLU A 41 -11.42 3.66 -2.00
C GLU A 41 -11.41 2.16 -1.68
N SER A 42 -10.39 1.68 -0.95
CA SER A 42 -10.32 0.26 -0.59
C SER A 42 -11.45 -0.13 0.36
N VAL A 43 -11.79 0.71 1.35
CA VAL A 43 -12.94 0.47 2.24
C VAL A 43 -14.25 0.47 1.47
N PHE A 44 -14.46 1.47 0.59
CA PHE A 44 -15.67 1.57 -0.21
C PHE A 44 -15.89 0.35 -1.11
N ASN A 45 -14.81 -0.16 -1.72
CA ASN A 45 -14.87 -1.30 -2.62
C ASN A 45 -14.66 -2.67 -1.92
N SER A 46 -14.53 -2.71 -0.59
CA SER A 46 -14.21 -3.93 0.17
C SER A 46 -12.90 -4.61 -0.26
N PHE A 47 -11.90 -3.82 -0.63
CA PHE A 47 -10.55 -4.25 -1.00
C PHE A 47 -9.61 -4.23 0.20
N ASP A 48 -8.58 -5.07 0.16
CA ASP A 48 -7.42 -4.88 1.02
C ASP A 48 -6.61 -3.67 0.51
N SER A 49 -5.94 -2.94 1.41
CA SER A 49 -5.06 -1.82 1.04
C SER A 49 -3.60 -2.20 1.27
N VAL A 50 -2.76 -1.97 0.26
CA VAL A 50 -1.33 -2.31 0.29
C VAL A 50 -0.50 -1.12 -0.17
N LEU A 51 0.55 -0.83 0.58
CA LEU A 51 1.58 0.11 0.18
C LEU A 51 2.77 -0.67 -0.37
N TYR A 52 3.10 -0.45 -1.64
CA TYR A 52 4.32 -0.95 -2.25
C TYR A 52 5.35 0.17 -2.26
N THR A 53 6.42 -0.02 -1.48
CA THR A 53 7.53 0.92 -1.33
C THR A 53 8.88 0.23 -1.53
N PHE A 54 9.92 1.03 -1.68
CA PHE A 54 11.28 0.62 -1.98
C PHE A 54 12.18 0.89 -0.77
N SER A 55 13.02 -0.08 -0.39
CA SER A 55 13.96 0.08 0.72
C SER A 55 15.28 0.74 0.31
N SER A 56 15.56 0.83 -0.99
CA SER A 56 16.74 1.49 -1.54
C SER A 56 16.29 2.70 -2.35
N HIS A 57 16.94 3.84 -2.11
CA HIS A 57 16.81 5.06 -2.90
C HIS A 57 17.59 4.96 -4.21
#